data_AF-A0A9E3QUF2-F1
#
_entry.id   AF-A0A9E3QUF2-F1
#
_cell.length_a   1.000
_cell.length_b   1.000
_cell.length_c   1.000
_cell.angle_alpha   90.00
_cell.angle_beta   90.00
_cell.angle_gamma   90.00
#
_symmetry.space_group_name_H-M   'P 1'
#
loop_
_entity.id
_entity.type
_entity.pdbx_description
1 polymer ?
#
loop_
_entity_poly.entity_id
_entity_poly.type
_entity_poly.pdbx_seq_one_letter_code
_entity_poly.pdbx_strand_id
1 'polypeptide(L)'
;MLAPLLTAFVVSQIAPPLPPSVAPGLPFPTGVATTVNIVNWDGAQLPKVYQRSDQLPLTDEDLEKLAKEGFDAPMMIKMIEERRCACDASAEGMIRLKKAGVPKEVIQAVSLHGLKPNRHLEVLVTMDFSGDSREARQNFLYFFVDDGDLTGVFTADLIELLTRNNSSDEMVDRSDLLITKRVRRVRFVGSVPLKTYGKHQVLVVASANPSLTHPSQLNALERKTAQSYTFDYPRASLQSLCRLTAGYKRDAVLTYQWRYMGSRFECEWN
;
A
#
# COMPACT_ATOMS: atom_id res chain seq x y z
N MET A 1 -77.49 -4.82 -23.89
CA MET A 1 -76.70 -4.30 -22.75
C MET A 1 -75.24 -4.63 -23.02
N LEU A 2 -74.47 -3.64 -23.47
CA LEU A 2 -73.05 -3.74 -23.83
C LEU A 2 -72.23 -3.08 -22.72
N ALA A 3 -71.26 -3.80 -22.16
CA ALA A 3 -70.28 -3.27 -21.21
C ALA A 3 -68.88 -3.28 -21.89
N PRO A 4 -68.13 -2.16 -21.84
CA PRO A 4 -66.83 -2.05 -22.49
C PRO A 4 -65.67 -2.42 -21.53
N LEU A 5 -64.59 -2.92 -22.15
CA LEU A 5 -63.27 -3.11 -21.54
C LEU A 5 -62.64 -1.76 -21.15
N LEU A 6 -62.08 -1.67 -19.94
CA LEU A 6 -61.26 -0.56 -19.45
C LEU A 6 -59.81 -1.05 -19.28
N THR A 7 -58.92 -0.52 -20.13
CA THR A 7 -57.47 -0.63 -20.06
C THR A 7 -56.91 0.25 -18.94
N ALA A 8 -56.12 -0.31 -18.03
CA ALA A 8 -55.41 0.42 -16.99
C ALA A 8 -54.05 0.93 -17.51
N PHE A 9 -53.84 2.24 -17.46
CA PHE A 9 -52.52 2.87 -17.63
C PHE A 9 -51.80 2.92 -16.28
N VAL A 10 -50.60 2.35 -16.19
CA VAL A 10 -49.68 2.53 -15.06
C VAL A 10 -48.84 3.78 -15.34
N VAL A 11 -49.06 4.85 -14.57
CA VAL A 11 -48.21 6.04 -14.58
C VAL A 11 -47.06 5.81 -13.61
N SER A 12 -45.84 5.71 -14.13
CA SER A 12 -44.61 5.67 -13.33
C SER A 12 -44.32 7.08 -12.81
N GLN A 13 -44.55 7.33 -11.52
CA GLN A 13 -44.16 8.58 -10.86
C GLN A 13 -42.64 8.59 -10.68
N ILE A 14 -41.95 9.45 -11.43
CA ILE A 14 -40.54 9.76 -11.23
C ILE A 14 -40.46 10.67 -9.99
N ALA A 15 -39.73 10.22 -8.96
CA ALA A 15 -39.46 11.04 -7.79
C ALA A 15 -38.69 12.32 -8.19
N PRO A 16 -39.03 13.50 -7.65
CA PRO A 16 -38.30 14.72 -7.95
C PRO A 16 -36.86 14.64 -7.42
N PRO A 17 -35.88 15.24 -8.12
CA PRO A 17 -34.50 15.28 -7.65
C PRO A 17 -34.40 16.10 -6.36
N LEU A 18 -33.66 15.58 -5.38
CA LEU A 18 -33.33 16.28 -4.14
C LEU A 18 -32.56 17.58 -4.46
N PRO A 19 -32.85 18.70 -3.76
CA PRO A 19 -32.10 19.93 -3.94
C PRO A 19 -30.63 19.74 -3.51
N PRO A 20 -29.68 20.47 -4.14
CA PRO A 20 -28.28 20.40 -3.76
C PRO A 20 -28.10 20.88 -2.31
N SER A 21 -27.44 20.05 -1.50
CA SER A 21 -26.97 20.42 -0.16
C SER A 21 -25.95 21.55 -0.28
N VAL A 22 -26.37 22.78 -0.03
CA VAL A 22 -25.46 23.91 0.18
C VAL A 22 -24.95 23.79 1.61
N ALA A 23 -23.79 23.14 1.78
CA ALA A 23 -23.03 23.31 3.00
C ALA A 23 -22.77 24.82 3.19
N PRO A 24 -22.95 25.39 4.39
CA PRO A 24 -22.62 26.78 4.62
C PRO A 24 -21.12 26.96 4.40
N GLY A 25 -20.75 27.54 3.26
CA GLY A 25 -19.39 27.96 3.00
C GLY A 25 -18.98 28.96 4.07
N LEU A 26 -17.81 28.76 4.67
CA LEU A 26 -17.25 29.74 5.60
C LEU A 26 -17.21 31.11 4.89
N PRO A 27 -17.69 32.18 5.54
CA PRO A 27 -17.72 33.49 4.91
C PRO A 27 -16.30 33.96 4.63
N PHE A 28 -16.12 34.69 3.52
CA PHE A 28 -14.88 35.39 3.26
C PHE A 28 -14.55 36.33 4.44
N PRO A 29 -13.29 36.41 4.89
CA PRO A 29 -12.92 37.26 6.01
C PRO A 29 -13.20 38.73 5.66
N THR A 30 -14.05 39.38 6.45
CA THR A 30 -14.35 40.82 6.36
C THR A 30 -13.51 41.57 7.39
N GLY A 31 -12.59 42.43 6.93
CA GLY A 31 -11.69 43.22 7.78
C GLY A 31 -10.41 43.62 7.02
N VAL A 32 -9.42 44.17 7.72
CA VAL A 32 -8.07 44.39 7.17
C VAL A 32 -7.37 43.03 7.05
N ALA A 33 -7.74 42.26 6.04
CA ALA A 33 -7.09 41.02 5.69
C ALA A 33 -5.91 41.31 4.75
N THR A 34 -4.74 40.77 5.05
CA THR A 34 -3.60 40.79 4.13
C THR A 34 -3.92 39.83 2.98
N THR A 35 -4.45 40.37 1.88
CA THR A 35 -4.68 39.59 0.66
C THR A 35 -3.33 39.27 0.04
N VAL A 36 -2.82 38.06 0.28
CA VAL A 36 -1.62 37.56 -0.38
C VAL A 36 -2.04 36.94 -1.70
N ASN A 37 -1.67 37.58 -2.81
CA ASN A 37 -1.94 37.04 -4.14
C ASN A 37 -0.94 35.90 -4.41
N ILE A 38 -1.38 34.65 -4.21
CA ILE A 38 -0.50 33.47 -4.34
C ILE A 38 -0.09 33.27 -5.82
N VAL A 39 -0.88 33.76 -6.78
CA VAL A 39 -0.55 33.77 -8.20
C VAL A 39 -1.17 34.99 -8.88
N ASN A 40 -0.36 35.93 -9.36
CA ASN A 40 -0.82 36.97 -10.28
C ASN A 40 -0.90 36.36 -11.69
N TRP A 41 -2.11 36.08 -12.19
CA TRP A 41 -2.29 35.67 -13.58
C TRP A 41 -2.13 36.89 -14.48
N ASP A 42 -0.90 37.16 -14.91
CA ASP A 42 -0.67 37.98 -16.09
C ASP A 42 -1.20 37.21 -17.31
N GLY A 43 -2.29 37.70 -17.91
CA GLY A 43 -2.97 37.07 -19.05
C GLY A 43 -2.10 36.87 -20.29
N ALA A 44 -0.87 37.39 -20.32
CA ALA A 44 0.11 37.16 -21.38
C ALA A 44 1.00 35.92 -21.17
N GLN A 45 1.04 35.36 -19.96
CA GLN A 45 1.88 34.19 -19.65
C GLN A 45 1.04 33.09 -19.03
N LEU A 46 0.59 32.16 -19.89
CA LEU A 46 0.11 30.87 -19.41
C LEU A 46 1.21 30.27 -18.50
N PRO A 47 0.88 29.76 -17.31
CA PRO A 47 1.86 29.05 -16.50
C PRO A 47 2.48 27.97 -17.37
N LYS A 48 3.81 27.82 -17.34
CA LYS A 48 4.50 26.78 -18.10
C LYS A 48 3.75 25.48 -17.87
N VAL A 49 3.14 24.95 -18.93
CA VAL A 49 2.52 23.62 -18.87
C VAL A 49 3.67 22.70 -18.51
N TYR A 50 3.69 22.20 -17.27
CA TYR A 50 4.68 21.22 -16.84
C TYR A 50 4.46 20.00 -17.73
N GLN A 51 5.29 19.86 -18.76
CA GLN A 51 5.35 18.65 -19.56
C GLN A 51 5.90 17.58 -18.62
N ARG A 52 5.00 16.83 -17.99
CA ARG A 52 5.38 15.64 -17.26
C ARG A 52 5.41 14.50 -18.25
N SER A 53 6.48 13.74 -18.19
CA SER A 53 6.55 12.48 -18.92
C SER A 53 5.72 11.44 -18.17
N ASP A 54 5.01 10.59 -18.91
CA ASP A 54 4.30 9.43 -18.36
C ASP A 54 5.24 8.26 -18.03
N GLN A 55 6.55 8.43 -18.26
CA GLN A 55 7.56 7.44 -17.90
C GLN A 55 7.77 7.39 -16.38
N LEU A 56 8.12 6.20 -15.88
CA LEU A 56 8.49 6.02 -14.49
C LEU A 56 9.67 6.94 -14.10
N PRO A 57 9.77 7.33 -12.81
CA PRO A 57 10.88 8.13 -12.32
C PRO A 57 12.21 7.47 -12.61
N LEU A 58 13.24 8.29 -12.76
CA LEU A 58 14.60 7.79 -12.90
C LEU A 58 15.07 7.13 -11.61
N THR A 59 15.89 6.09 -11.72
CA THR A 59 16.58 5.44 -10.60
C THR A 59 18.05 5.89 -10.52
N ASP A 60 18.74 5.57 -9.41
CA ASP A 60 20.18 5.83 -9.30
C ASP A 60 20.93 5.14 -10.45
N GLU A 61 20.57 3.89 -10.76
CA GLU A 61 21.16 3.09 -11.84
C GLU A 61 20.95 3.74 -13.22
N ASP A 62 19.81 4.38 -13.45
CA ASP A 62 19.56 5.09 -14.70
C ASP A 62 20.44 6.33 -14.83
N LEU A 63 20.62 7.10 -13.75
CA LEU A 63 21.51 8.26 -13.77
C LEU A 63 22.97 7.85 -13.99
N GLU A 64 23.40 6.76 -13.37
CA GLU A 64 24.74 6.21 -13.59
C GLU A 64 24.95 5.79 -15.04
N LYS A 65 23.96 5.13 -15.65
CA LYS A 65 24.04 4.72 -17.07
C LYS A 65 24.09 5.94 -17.99
N LEU A 66 23.17 6.89 -17.81
CA LEU A 66 23.12 8.12 -18.62
C LEU A 66 24.43 8.91 -18.52
N ALA A 67 25.00 9.04 -17.33
CA ALA A 67 26.29 9.70 -17.12
C ALA A 67 27.45 8.95 -17.81
N LYS A 68 27.48 7.61 -17.73
CA LYS A 68 28.49 6.77 -18.41
C LYS A 68 28.44 6.89 -19.93
N GLU A 69 27.23 7.00 -20.49
CA GLU A 69 27.01 7.21 -21.93
C GLU A 69 27.23 8.67 -22.37
N GLY A 70 27.64 9.56 -21.46
CA GLY A 70 27.99 10.93 -21.79
C GLY A 70 26.81 11.85 -22.08
N PHE A 71 25.63 11.57 -21.52
CA PHE A 71 24.49 12.49 -21.61
C PHE A 71 24.81 13.84 -20.97
N ASP A 72 24.34 14.90 -21.62
CA ASP A 72 24.56 16.27 -21.15
C ASP A 72 23.82 16.57 -19.84
N ALA A 73 24.47 17.31 -18.93
CA ALA A 73 23.94 17.57 -17.59
C ALA A 73 22.61 18.35 -17.62
N PRO A 74 22.46 19.47 -18.36
CA PRO A 74 21.17 20.12 -18.60
C PRO A 74 20.04 19.18 -19.05
N MET A 75 20.35 18.23 -19.94
CA MET A 75 19.37 17.26 -20.42
C MET A 75 18.93 16.32 -19.28
N MET A 76 19.89 15.77 -18.53
CA MET A 76 19.59 14.92 -17.38
C MET A 76 18.80 15.66 -16.29
N ILE A 77 19.13 16.91 -16.01
CA ILE A 77 18.41 17.76 -15.04
C ILE A 77 16.96 17.94 -15.50
N LYS A 78 16.74 18.27 -16.77
CA LYS A 78 15.39 18.41 -17.32
C LYS A 78 14.59 17.10 -17.21
N MET A 79 15.22 15.95 -17.46
CA MET A 79 14.57 14.65 -17.25
C MET A 79 14.17 14.43 -15.78
N ILE A 80 15.03 14.82 -14.83
CA ILE A 80 14.72 14.75 -13.39
C ILE A 80 13.56 15.70 -13.04
N GLU A 81 13.51 16.91 -13.59
CA GLU A 81 12.40 17.85 -13.36
C GLU A 81 11.06 17.32 -13.88
N GLU A 82 11.06 16.68 -15.05
CA GLU A 82 9.86 16.20 -15.74
C GLU A 82 9.35 14.84 -15.22
N ARG A 83 10.26 13.92 -14.88
CA ARG A 83 9.96 12.54 -14.45
C ARG A 83 10.10 12.29 -12.95
N ARG A 84 10.79 13.20 -12.23
CA ARG A 84 11.34 12.97 -10.88
C ARG A 84 12.36 11.83 -10.83
N CYS A 85 12.95 11.65 -9.65
CA CYS A 85 13.96 10.63 -9.38
C CYS A 85 13.54 9.81 -8.16
N ALA A 86 13.37 8.50 -8.30
CA ALA A 86 13.29 7.53 -7.20
C ALA A 86 14.71 7.19 -6.70
N CYS A 87 15.48 8.23 -6.39
CA CYS A 87 16.92 8.18 -6.19
C CYS A 87 17.29 8.45 -4.74
N ASP A 88 18.46 7.97 -4.34
CA ASP A 88 18.98 8.16 -2.99
C ASP A 88 19.57 9.57 -2.81
N ALA A 89 18.72 10.53 -2.42
CA ALA A 89 19.14 11.89 -2.11
C ALA A 89 19.85 12.03 -0.74
N SER A 90 20.20 10.94 -0.05
CA SER A 90 20.99 11.00 1.18
C SER A 90 22.45 11.34 0.90
N ALA A 91 23.21 11.71 1.94
CA ALA A 91 24.64 11.98 1.80
C ALA A 91 25.40 10.80 1.18
N GLU A 92 25.07 9.56 1.57
CA GLU A 92 25.69 8.34 1.04
C GLU A 92 25.34 8.12 -0.43
N GLY A 93 24.08 8.32 -0.80
CA GLY A 93 23.61 8.21 -2.18
C GLY A 93 24.27 9.24 -3.11
N MET A 94 24.34 10.50 -2.67
CA MET A 94 25.04 11.54 -3.43
C MET A 94 26.55 11.25 -3.58
N ILE A 95 27.19 10.68 -2.55
CA ILE A 95 28.58 10.23 -2.65
C ILE A 95 28.72 9.07 -3.66
N ARG A 96 27.77 8.12 -3.67
CA ARG A 96 27.74 7.01 -4.64
C ARG A 96 27.62 7.53 -6.07
N LEU A 97 26.63 8.39 -6.34
CA LEU A 97 26.43 8.99 -7.67
C LEU A 97 27.66 9.78 -8.13
N LYS A 98 28.29 10.56 -7.23
CA LYS A 98 29.53 11.29 -7.53
C LYS A 98 30.67 10.34 -7.91
N LYS A 99 30.83 9.23 -7.18
CA LYS A 99 31.85 8.21 -7.49
C LYS A 99 31.58 7.49 -8.81
N ALA A 100 30.31 7.36 -9.19
CA ALA A 100 29.89 6.76 -10.45
C ALA A 100 30.04 7.70 -11.67
N GLY A 101 30.48 8.95 -11.45
CA GLY A 101 30.74 9.91 -12.53
C GLY A 101 29.55 10.80 -12.88
N VAL A 102 28.47 10.79 -12.08
CA VAL A 102 27.32 11.67 -12.30
C VAL A 102 27.73 13.13 -12.06
N PRO A 103 27.42 14.07 -12.97
CA PRO A 103 27.77 15.49 -12.82
C PRO A 103 27.18 16.11 -11.54
N LYS A 104 27.87 17.09 -10.96
CA LYS A 104 27.49 17.68 -9.67
C LYS A 104 26.14 18.39 -9.74
N GLU A 105 25.86 19.03 -10.86
CA GLU A 105 24.64 19.77 -11.15
C GLU A 105 23.44 18.82 -11.22
N VAL A 106 23.64 17.62 -11.77
CA VAL A 106 22.63 16.54 -11.78
C VAL A 106 22.38 16.02 -10.37
N ILE A 107 23.43 15.80 -9.57
CA ILE A 107 23.30 15.39 -8.17
C ILE A 107 22.52 16.43 -7.35
N GLN A 108 22.74 17.72 -7.61
CA GLN A 108 21.95 18.79 -6.99
C GLN A 108 20.47 18.72 -7.40
N ALA A 109 20.19 18.42 -8.67
CA ALA A 109 18.81 18.23 -9.13
C ALA A 109 18.14 17.01 -8.47
N VAL A 110 18.88 15.91 -8.24
CA VAL A 110 18.38 14.76 -7.46
C VAL A 110 17.97 15.18 -6.05
N SER A 111 18.80 15.99 -5.37
CA SER A 111 18.48 16.48 -4.04
C SER A 111 17.24 17.39 -3.99
N LEU A 112 16.95 18.12 -5.08
CA LEU A 112 15.85 19.09 -5.12
C LEU A 112 14.53 18.48 -5.63
N HIS A 113 14.61 17.58 -6.60
CA HIS A 113 13.46 17.06 -7.35
C HIS A 113 13.24 15.55 -7.17
N GLY A 114 14.08 14.89 -6.36
CA GLY A 114 13.88 13.50 -5.96
C GLY A 114 12.57 13.29 -5.21
N LEU A 115 12.07 12.07 -5.27
CA LEU A 115 10.93 11.64 -4.47
C LEU A 115 11.28 11.69 -2.98
N LYS A 116 10.24 11.87 -2.16
CA LYS A 116 10.41 11.81 -0.71
C LYS A 116 10.85 10.40 -0.31
N PRO A 117 11.69 10.29 0.73
CA PRO A 117 12.11 8.98 1.19
C PRO A 117 10.92 8.22 1.80
N ASN A 118 10.91 6.90 1.60
CA ASN A 118 9.96 5.99 2.22
C ASN A 118 10.16 5.98 3.73
N ARG A 119 9.07 5.98 4.50
CA ARG A 119 9.10 5.96 5.98
C ARG A 119 8.24 4.86 6.58
N HIS A 120 7.38 4.27 5.77
CA HIS A 120 6.42 3.27 6.16
C HIS A 120 6.31 2.23 5.05
N LEU A 121 6.24 0.98 5.46
CA LEU A 121 5.85 -0.14 4.62
C LEU A 121 4.34 -0.30 4.68
N GLU A 122 3.65 -0.07 3.56
CA GLU A 122 2.23 -0.41 3.46
C GLU A 122 2.09 -1.90 3.15
N VAL A 123 1.33 -2.60 3.99
CA VAL A 123 1.12 -4.04 3.87
C VAL A 123 -0.37 -4.31 3.68
N LEU A 124 -0.75 -4.74 2.49
CA LEU A 124 -2.08 -5.32 2.26
C LEU A 124 -2.08 -6.76 2.77
N VAL A 125 -2.82 -7.01 3.83
CA VAL A 125 -2.99 -8.34 4.41
C VAL A 125 -4.29 -8.95 3.91
N THR A 126 -4.20 -10.16 3.36
CA THR A 126 -5.33 -10.99 2.92
C THR A 126 -5.32 -12.28 3.71
N MET A 127 -6.42 -12.60 4.38
CA MET A 127 -6.59 -13.84 5.13
C MET A 127 -7.67 -14.68 4.48
N ASP A 128 -7.30 -15.89 4.02
CA ASP A 128 -8.19 -16.83 3.36
C ASP A 128 -8.54 -17.97 4.34
N PHE A 129 -9.82 -18.11 4.69
CA PHE A 129 -10.33 -19.15 5.58
C PHE A 129 -11.17 -20.16 4.81
N SER A 130 -10.76 -21.43 4.86
CA SER A 130 -11.42 -22.52 4.12
C SER A 130 -12.10 -23.54 5.03
N GLY A 131 -13.33 -23.90 4.68
CA GLY A 131 -14.22 -24.75 5.46
C GLY A 131 -15.03 -23.97 6.50
N ASP A 132 -16.12 -24.56 6.98
CA ASP A 132 -17.02 -23.93 7.94
C ASP A 132 -16.46 -24.02 9.36
N SER A 133 -16.10 -22.87 9.93
CA SER A 133 -15.67 -22.69 11.32
C SER A 133 -15.83 -21.20 11.70
N ARG A 134 -15.76 -20.92 13.00
CA ARG A 134 -15.79 -19.56 13.55
C ARG A 134 -14.62 -19.27 14.50
N GLU A 135 -13.73 -20.24 14.70
CA GLU A 135 -12.66 -20.16 15.69
C GLU A 135 -11.33 -20.51 15.02
N ALA A 136 -10.25 -19.85 15.44
CA ALA A 136 -8.90 -20.22 15.03
C ALA A 136 -8.20 -20.95 16.19
N ARG A 137 -7.41 -21.97 15.87
CA ARG A 137 -6.56 -22.65 16.85
C ARG A 137 -5.43 -21.73 17.33
N GLN A 138 -4.91 -20.91 16.42
CA GLN A 138 -3.98 -19.81 16.69
C GLN A 138 -4.72 -18.51 16.39
N ASN A 139 -5.10 -17.79 17.45
CA ASN A 139 -5.92 -16.59 17.35
C ASN A 139 -5.16 -15.34 16.90
N PHE A 140 -3.83 -15.41 16.81
CA PHE A 140 -3.01 -14.27 16.40
C PHE A 140 -2.16 -14.62 15.20
N LEU A 141 -2.13 -13.73 14.21
CA LEU A 141 -1.13 -13.71 13.16
C LEU A 141 -0.12 -12.62 13.46
N TYR A 142 1.15 -12.99 13.58
CA TYR A 142 2.26 -12.07 13.78
C TYR A 142 3.05 -11.92 12.49
N PHE A 143 3.39 -10.68 12.19
CA PHE A 143 4.35 -10.28 11.16
C PHE A 143 5.47 -9.50 11.86
N PHE A 144 6.64 -10.11 11.93
CA PHE A 144 7.85 -9.49 12.43
C PHE A 144 8.68 -9.00 11.24
N VAL A 145 9.20 -7.79 11.33
CA VAL A 145 10.16 -7.24 10.37
C VAL A 145 11.36 -6.70 11.14
N ASP A 146 12.56 -7.04 10.68
CA ASP A 146 13.77 -6.42 11.22
C ASP A 146 13.86 -4.94 10.77
N ASP A 147 14.33 -4.07 11.64
CA ASP A 147 14.57 -2.66 11.32
C ASP A 147 15.85 -2.19 12.04
N GLY A 148 16.98 -2.80 11.67
CA GLY A 148 18.26 -2.62 12.34
C GLY A 148 18.24 -3.18 13.77
N ASP A 149 18.36 -2.30 14.76
CA ASP A 149 18.36 -2.67 16.18
C ASP A 149 16.96 -2.95 16.75
N LEU A 150 15.92 -2.65 15.97
CA LEU A 150 14.52 -2.82 16.37
C LEU A 150 13.86 -3.93 15.56
N THR A 151 12.80 -4.51 16.12
CA THR A 151 11.91 -5.41 15.38
C THR A 151 10.53 -4.78 15.36
N GLY A 152 10.05 -4.45 14.17
CA GLY A 152 8.67 -4.06 13.95
C GLY A 152 7.77 -5.28 14.12
N VAL A 153 6.66 -5.12 14.85
CA VAL A 153 5.67 -6.19 15.05
C VAL A 153 4.32 -5.67 14.63
N PHE A 154 3.71 -6.39 13.69
CA PHE A 154 2.32 -6.23 13.34
C PHE A 154 1.55 -7.48 13.80
N THR A 155 0.43 -7.27 14.49
CA THR A 155 -0.40 -8.33 15.05
C THR A 155 -1.82 -8.19 14.52
N ALA A 156 -2.38 -9.30 14.04
CA ALA A 156 -3.79 -9.42 13.71
C ALA A 156 -4.46 -10.41 14.68
N ASP A 157 -5.45 -9.93 15.43
CA ASP A 157 -6.34 -10.76 16.26
C ASP A 157 -7.47 -11.30 15.38
N LEU A 158 -7.47 -12.61 15.15
CA LEU A 158 -8.45 -13.29 14.30
C LEU A 158 -9.85 -13.24 14.89
N ILE A 159 -10.01 -13.31 16.22
CA ILE A 159 -11.34 -13.28 16.83
C ILE A 159 -11.96 -11.91 16.58
N GLU A 160 -11.20 -10.84 16.81
CA GLU A 160 -11.67 -9.48 16.55
C GLU A 160 -11.98 -9.26 15.06
N LEU A 161 -11.10 -9.73 14.18
CA LEU A 161 -11.28 -9.62 12.73
C LEU A 161 -12.48 -10.40 12.19
N LEU A 162 -12.83 -11.53 12.79
CA LEU A 162 -13.91 -12.40 12.31
C LEU A 162 -15.28 -12.08 12.93
N THR A 163 -15.30 -11.44 14.09
CA THR A 163 -16.53 -11.07 14.82
C THR A 163 -17.08 -9.70 14.45
N ARG A 164 -16.21 -8.74 14.10
CA ARG A 164 -16.67 -7.45 13.57
C ARG A 164 -17.31 -7.67 12.20
N ASN A 165 -18.45 -7.00 11.96
CA ASN A 165 -19.10 -6.95 10.65
C ASN A 165 -18.21 -6.10 9.72
N ASN A 166 -17.11 -6.69 9.26
CA ASN A 166 -16.07 -6.01 8.51
C ASN A 166 -16.52 -5.88 7.06
N SER A 167 -16.51 -4.66 6.53
CA SER A 167 -16.78 -4.37 5.11
C SER A 167 -15.78 -5.03 4.15
N SER A 168 -14.71 -5.61 4.69
CA SER A 168 -13.66 -6.32 3.98
C SER A 168 -13.76 -7.85 4.03
N ASP A 169 -14.88 -8.37 4.53
CA ASP A 169 -15.20 -9.79 4.54
C ASP A 169 -15.99 -10.19 3.30
N GLU A 170 -15.44 -11.11 2.51
CA GLU A 170 -15.94 -11.52 1.22
C GLU A 170 -16.03 -13.05 1.17
N MET A 171 -17.14 -13.61 0.70
CA MET A 171 -17.19 -15.02 0.33
C MET A 171 -16.71 -15.18 -1.10
N VAL A 172 -15.49 -15.70 -1.26
CA VAL A 172 -14.85 -15.91 -2.57
C VAL A 172 -15.04 -17.36 -3.01
N ASP A 173 -15.52 -17.53 -4.23
CA ASP A 173 -15.54 -18.83 -4.88
C ASP A 173 -14.15 -19.15 -5.45
N ARG A 174 -13.45 -20.13 -4.87
CA ARG A 174 -12.18 -20.69 -5.39
C ARG A 174 -12.39 -22.11 -5.92
N SER A 175 -13.60 -22.43 -6.34
CA SER A 175 -13.92 -23.72 -6.94
C SER A 175 -13.14 -23.90 -8.25
N ASP A 176 -12.62 -25.10 -8.44
CA ASP A 176 -12.23 -25.59 -9.76
C ASP A 176 -13.44 -26.30 -10.39
N LEU A 177 -13.40 -26.62 -11.67
CA LEU A 177 -14.45 -27.33 -12.42
C LEU A 177 -14.93 -28.62 -11.73
N LEU A 178 -14.10 -29.22 -10.86
CA LEU A 178 -14.37 -30.49 -10.20
C LEU A 178 -14.56 -30.39 -8.66
N ILE A 179 -14.24 -29.27 -8.02
CA ILE A 179 -14.26 -29.17 -6.54
C ILE A 179 -14.81 -27.82 -6.11
N THR A 180 -15.98 -27.83 -5.44
CA THR A 180 -16.54 -26.61 -4.85
C THR A 180 -15.71 -26.18 -3.63
N LYS A 181 -15.12 -24.98 -3.66
CA LYS A 181 -14.31 -24.44 -2.56
C LYS A 181 -14.68 -22.99 -2.28
N ARG A 182 -15.62 -22.80 -1.36
CA ARG A 182 -15.91 -21.49 -0.78
C ARG A 182 -14.83 -21.12 0.24
N VAL A 183 -14.31 -19.90 0.11
CA VAL A 183 -13.29 -19.34 1.00
C VAL A 183 -13.79 -18.02 1.52
N ARG A 184 -13.86 -17.87 2.84
CA ARG A 184 -14.09 -16.57 3.47
C ARG A 184 -12.79 -15.79 3.42
N ARG A 185 -12.80 -14.59 2.84
CA ARG A 185 -11.62 -13.75 2.67
C ARG A 185 -11.79 -12.47 3.45
N VAL A 186 -10.82 -12.16 4.30
CA VAL A 186 -10.76 -10.88 5.02
C VAL A 186 -9.55 -10.09 4.52
N ARG A 187 -9.74 -8.82 4.18
CA ARG A 187 -8.66 -7.92 3.74
C ARG A 187 -8.52 -6.71 4.66
N PHE A 188 -7.29 -6.26 4.90
CA PHE A 188 -7.02 -5.01 5.59
C PHE A 188 -5.64 -4.48 5.24
N VAL A 189 -5.41 -3.20 5.52
CA VAL A 189 -4.14 -2.52 5.26
C VAL A 189 -3.46 -2.25 6.61
N GLY A 190 -2.22 -2.70 6.74
CA GLY A 190 -1.31 -2.35 7.83
C GLY A 190 -0.25 -1.35 7.35
N SER A 191 0.27 -0.57 8.27
CA SER A 191 1.39 0.34 8.02
C SER A 191 2.47 0.08 9.07
N VAL A 192 3.68 -0.27 8.63
CA VAL A 192 4.80 -0.57 9.52
C VAL A 192 5.88 0.50 9.32
N PRO A 193 6.21 1.32 10.34
CA PRO A 193 7.30 2.27 10.21
C PRO A 193 8.64 1.52 10.08
N LEU A 194 9.43 1.89 9.08
CA LEU A 194 10.78 1.37 8.85
C LEU A 194 11.75 2.54 8.74
N LYS A 195 12.85 2.47 9.51
CA LYS A 195 13.89 3.50 9.55
C LYS A 195 15.08 3.16 8.70
N THR A 196 15.43 1.89 8.62
CA THR A 196 16.53 1.37 7.82
C THR A 196 16.04 1.02 6.42
N TYR A 197 16.96 1.05 5.45
CA TYR A 197 16.70 0.79 4.03
C TYR A 197 17.58 -0.37 3.56
N GLY A 198 17.22 -0.98 2.44
CA GLY A 198 17.93 -2.12 1.89
C GLY A 198 17.29 -3.45 2.26
N LYS A 199 18.10 -4.50 2.42
CA LYS A 199 17.58 -5.84 2.68
C LYS A 199 17.02 -5.99 4.09
N HIS A 200 15.79 -6.47 4.17
CA HIS A 200 15.07 -6.81 5.39
C HIS A 200 14.64 -8.27 5.40
N GLN A 201 14.58 -8.86 6.58
CA GLN A 201 13.99 -10.14 6.87
C GLN A 201 12.63 -9.98 7.56
N VAL A 202 11.66 -10.75 7.05
CA VAL A 202 10.33 -10.87 7.63
C VAL A 202 10.15 -12.26 8.18
N LEU A 203 9.46 -12.37 9.32
CA LEU A 203 8.97 -13.62 9.86
C LEU A 203 7.46 -13.55 10.09
N VAL A 204 6.72 -14.49 9.49
CA VAL A 204 5.28 -14.61 9.67
C VAL A 204 4.97 -15.88 10.44
N VAL A 205 4.15 -15.78 11.48
CA VAL A 205 3.80 -16.93 12.33
C VAL A 205 2.42 -16.76 12.93
N ALA A 206 1.67 -17.86 13.04
CA ALA A 206 0.43 -17.89 13.80
C ALA A 206 0.71 -18.41 15.22
N SER A 207 0.19 -17.72 16.23
CA SER A 207 0.38 -18.06 17.64
C SER A 207 -0.95 -17.98 18.41
N ALA A 208 -1.01 -18.69 19.54
CA ALA A 208 -2.05 -18.51 20.55
C ALA A 208 -1.65 -17.51 21.64
N ASN A 209 -0.39 -17.10 21.70
CA ASN A 209 0.11 -16.14 22.67
C ASN A 209 -0.17 -14.70 22.16
N PRO A 210 -0.94 -13.87 22.91
CA PRO A 210 -1.25 -12.50 22.52
C PRO A 210 -0.11 -11.49 22.72
N SER A 211 0.97 -11.85 23.43
CA SER A 211 1.97 -10.90 23.91
C SER A 211 3.33 -11.00 23.22
N LEU A 212 3.42 -11.64 22.06
CA LEU A 212 4.69 -11.73 21.34
C LEU A 212 5.14 -10.36 20.81
N THR A 213 6.36 -9.98 21.18
CA THR A 213 7.03 -8.75 20.74
C THR A 213 8.33 -9.02 20.01
N HIS A 214 8.84 -10.25 20.01
CA HIS A 214 10.07 -10.60 19.30
C HIS A 214 10.11 -12.10 18.91
N PRO A 215 10.70 -12.46 17.74
CA PRO A 215 10.82 -13.85 17.29
C PRO A 215 11.50 -14.83 18.27
N SER A 216 12.37 -14.34 19.16
CA SER A 216 13.04 -15.17 20.17
C SER A 216 12.06 -15.78 21.18
N GLN A 217 10.90 -15.15 21.40
CA GLN A 217 9.86 -15.58 22.34
C GLN A 217 9.00 -16.73 21.79
N LEU A 218 9.15 -17.07 20.50
CA LEU A 218 8.42 -18.17 19.89
C LEU A 218 8.80 -19.50 20.55
N ASN A 219 7.81 -20.35 20.78
CA ASN A 219 8.07 -21.71 21.23
C ASN A 219 8.58 -22.60 20.07
N ALA A 220 8.98 -23.84 20.39
CA ALA A 220 9.55 -24.75 19.39
C ALA A 220 8.57 -25.09 18.24
N LEU A 221 7.28 -25.18 18.53
CA LEU A 221 6.26 -25.49 17.51
C LEU A 221 6.04 -24.28 16.60
N GLU A 222 5.89 -23.09 17.18
CA GLU A 222 5.72 -21.83 16.44
C GLU A 222 6.91 -21.57 15.52
N ARG A 223 8.14 -21.74 16.02
CA ARG A 223 9.36 -21.63 15.19
C ARG A 223 9.36 -22.59 14.01
N LYS A 224 8.84 -23.80 14.18
CA LYS A 224 8.77 -24.81 13.10
C LYS A 224 7.75 -24.43 12.03
N THR A 225 6.68 -23.73 12.39
CA THR A 225 5.61 -23.31 11.47
C THR A 225 5.77 -21.90 10.93
N ALA A 226 6.70 -21.12 11.48
CA ALA A 226 6.99 -19.77 11.02
C ALA A 226 7.60 -19.80 9.61
N GLN A 227 7.30 -18.78 8.82
CA GLN A 227 7.83 -18.62 7.48
C GLN A 227 8.61 -17.32 7.37
N SER A 228 9.81 -17.43 6.82
CA SER A 228 10.71 -16.31 6.61
C SER A 228 10.68 -15.84 5.17
N TYR A 229 10.71 -14.52 4.99
CA TYR A 229 10.81 -13.87 3.69
C TYR A 229 11.88 -12.79 3.75
N THR A 230 12.30 -12.32 2.59
CA THR A 230 13.20 -11.16 2.49
C THR A 230 12.66 -10.20 1.44
N PHE A 231 12.86 -8.91 1.66
CA PHE A 231 12.57 -7.88 0.68
C PHE A 231 13.67 -6.81 0.71
N ASP A 232 13.81 -6.07 -0.38
CA ASP A 232 14.75 -4.94 -0.46
C ASP A 232 13.93 -3.65 -0.43
N TYR A 233 14.02 -2.88 0.64
CA TYR A 233 13.24 -1.67 0.88
C TYR A 233 13.94 -0.45 0.27
N PRO A 234 13.41 0.12 -0.82
CA PRO A 234 14.06 1.22 -1.50
C PRO A 234 13.95 2.50 -0.66
N ARG A 235 14.94 3.38 -0.81
CA ARG A 235 14.93 4.68 -0.13
C ARG A 235 13.80 5.57 -0.61
N ALA A 236 13.45 5.52 -1.88
CA ALA A 236 12.33 6.26 -2.45
C ALA A 236 11.65 5.43 -3.55
N SER A 237 10.33 5.50 -3.61
CA SER A 237 9.52 4.81 -4.62
C SER A 237 8.21 5.55 -4.84
N LEU A 238 7.58 5.41 -6.01
CA LEU A 238 6.20 5.90 -6.20
C LEU A 238 5.17 5.01 -5.53
N GLN A 239 5.42 3.70 -5.56
CA GLN A 239 4.59 2.68 -4.96
C GLN A 239 5.44 1.88 -3.98
N SER A 240 4.91 1.71 -2.78
CA SER A 240 5.53 0.91 -1.71
C SER A 240 4.46 0.01 -1.12
N LEU A 241 4.20 -1.12 -1.78
CA LEU A 241 3.10 -2.00 -1.43
C LEU A 241 3.57 -3.44 -1.29
N CYS A 242 3.46 -3.97 -0.08
CA CYS A 242 3.68 -5.37 0.19
C CYS A 242 2.34 -6.10 0.39
N ARG A 243 2.29 -7.36 -0.05
CA ARG A 243 1.12 -8.22 0.01
C ARG A 243 1.43 -9.41 0.88
N LEU A 244 0.76 -9.50 2.02
CA LEU A 244 0.78 -10.67 2.87
C LEU A 244 -0.51 -11.46 2.65
N THR A 245 -0.41 -12.68 2.12
CA THR A 245 -1.55 -13.60 2.06
C THR A 245 -1.35 -14.70 3.09
N ALA A 246 -2.28 -14.88 4.03
CA ALA A 246 -2.26 -15.93 5.04
C ALA A 246 -3.43 -16.90 4.83
N GLY A 247 -3.14 -18.20 4.80
CA GLY A 247 -4.12 -19.25 4.56
C GLY A 247 -4.46 -20.03 5.82
N TYR A 248 -5.76 -20.25 6.03
CA TYR A 248 -6.32 -21.03 7.11
C TYR A 248 -7.24 -22.12 6.55
N LYS A 249 -7.15 -23.31 7.13
CA LYS A 249 -7.99 -24.46 6.74
C LYS A 249 -8.56 -25.12 7.97
N ARG A 250 -9.78 -25.64 7.87
CA ARG A 250 -10.41 -26.44 8.92
C ARG A 250 -9.45 -27.53 9.40
N ASP A 251 -9.19 -27.57 10.70
CA ASP A 251 -8.32 -28.56 11.32
C ASP A 251 -8.96 -29.95 11.15
N ALA A 252 -8.13 -30.95 10.87
CA ALA A 252 -8.61 -32.32 10.61
C ALA A 252 -9.01 -33.04 11.90
N VAL A 253 -8.47 -32.61 13.05
CA VAL A 253 -8.73 -33.19 14.36
C VAL A 253 -9.77 -32.37 15.10
N LEU A 254 -9.57 -31.04 15.15
CA LEU A 254 -10.51 -30.11 15.79
C LEU A 254 -11.36 -29.45 14.71
N THR A 255 -12.36 -30.16 14.19
CA THR A 255 -13.14 -29.74 13.01
C THR A 255 -13.90 -28.42 13.17
N TYR A 256 -14.05 -27.92 14.40
CA TYR A 256 -14.65 -26.62 14.69
C TYR A 256 -13.63 -25.46 14.65
N GLN A 257 -12.34 -25.73 14.45
CA GLN A 257 -11.27 -24.73 14.42
C GLN A 257 -10.59 -24.66 13.05
N TRP A 258 -10.11 -23.46 12.72
CA TRP A 258 -9.16 -23.24 11.64
C TRP A 258 -7.71 -23.37 12.13
N ARG A 259 -6.88 -24.00 11.31
CA ARG A 259 -5.45 -24.11 11.49
C ARG A 259 -4.72 -23.27 10.45
N TYR A 260 -3.68 -22.57 10.88
CA TYR A 260 -2.77 -21.89 9.97
C TYR A 260 -2.09 -22.88 9.03
N MET A 261 -2.13 -22.60 7.73
CA MET A 261 -1.52 -23.43 6.69
C MET A 261 -0.25 -22.84 6.11
N GLY A 262 -0.03 -21.54 6.33
CA GLY A 262 1.09 -20.80 5.81
C GLY A 262 0.67 -19.43 5.28
N SER A 263 1.65 -18.73 4.73
CA SER A 263 1.56 -17.41 4.16
C SER A 263 2.36 -17.34 2.86
N ARG A 264 2.21 -16.20 2.19
CA ARG A 264 3.01 -15.73 1.08
C ARG A 264 3.20 -14.23 1.26
N PHE A 265 4.41 -13.75 1.03
CA PHE A 265 4.75 -12.34 1.15
C PHE A 265 5.50 -11.88 -0.08
N GLU A 266 5.07 -10.75 -0.64
CA GLU A 266 5.66 -10.14 -1.83
C GLU A 266 5.63 -8.64 -1.70
N CYS A 267 6.65 -7.95 -2.21
CA CYS A 267 6.67 -6.50 -2.26
C CYS A 267 6.84 -6.04 -3.71
N GLU A 268 6.14 -4.98 -4.04
CA GLU A 268 6.19 -4.34 -5.34
C GLU A 268 6.64 -2.89 -5.17
N TRP A 269 7.68 -2.56 -5.94
CA TRP A 269 8.23 -1.22 -6.10
C TRP A 269 8.03 -0.79 -7.56
N ASN A 270 8.21 0.51 -7.83
CA ASN A 270 8.14 1.08 -9.18
C ASN A 270 9.19 0.54 -10.14
#